data_AF-A0A0Q7DWN0-F1
#
_entry.id   AF-A0A0Q7DWN0-F1
#
_cell.length_a   1.000
_cell.length_b   1.000
_cell.length_c   1.000
_cell.angle_alpha   90.00
_cell.angle_beta   90.00
_cell.angle_gamma   90.00
#
_symmetry.space_group_name_H-M   'P 1'
#
loop_
_entity.id
_entity.type
_entity.pdbx_description
1 polymer ?
#
loop_
_entity_poly.entity_id
_entity_poly.type
_entity_poly.pdbx_seq_one_letter_code
_entity_poly.pdbx_strand_id
1 'polypeptide(L)'
;MSRLTLIAAVSFLALAPTAFAQIATPQSAAPQTAHGHATASTPAVAEMTQAAPQGTDEEQDPAELAATASLNQRIASRNDAAAETEAASQAAFEISNTRWREETARLATEQAQWEANKAAADAAKAQYERDKAAWEAQVAACQRSGRVCVTGAPQG
;
A
#
# COMPACT_ATOMS: atom_id res chain seq x y z
N MET A 1 6.10 -60.73 1.89
CA MET A 1 6.82 -59.95 0.86
C MET A 1 6.83 -58.50 1.33
N SER A 2 7.97 -58.03 1.82
CA SER A 2 8.21 -56.62 2.18
C SER A 2 8.39 -55.77 0.92
N ARG A 3 7.98 -54.50 0.98
CA ARG A 3 8.44 -53.28 0.22
C ARG A 3 7.27 -52.27 0.18
N LEU A 4 7.42 -50.96 0.32
CA LEU A 4 8.44 -50.03 0.79
C LEU A 4 7.67 -48.70 0.87
N THR A 5 7.60 -48.09 2.05
CA THR A 5 6.95 -46.81 2.32
C THR A 5 7.79 -45.68 1.71
N LEU A 6 7.21 -44.88 0.82
CA LEU A 6 7.85 -43.68 0.27
C LEU A 6 7.41 -42.47 1.09
N ILE A 7 8.31 -42.02 1.95
CA ILE A 7 8.20 -40.81 2.76
C ILE A 7 8.65 -39.64 1.88
N ALA A 8 7.72 -38.76 1.49
CA ALA A 8 8.06 -37.48 0.89
C ALA A 8 8.38 -36.48 2.00
N ALA A 9 9.67 -36.14 2.15
CA ALA A 9 10.14 -35.10 3.04
C ALA A 9 9.84 -33.72 2.41
N VAL A 10 8.95 -32.95 3.04
CA VAL A 10 8.74 -31.53 2.73
C VAL A 10 9.60 -30.72 3.70
N SER A 11 10.69 -30.17 3.18
CA SER A 11 11.54 -29.21 3.91
C SER A 11 10.85 -27.85 3.96
N PHE A 12 10.24 -27.51 5.09
CA PHE A 12 9.81 -26.15 5.40
C PHE A 12 11.03 -25.33 5.86
N LEU A 13 11.43 -24.33 5.07
CA LEU A 13 12.30 -23.25 5.54
C LEU A 13 11.47 -22.32 6.45
N ALA A 14 11.86 -22.25 7.72
CA ALA A 14 11.33 -21.31 8.69
C ALA A 14 11.93 -19.91 8.43
N LEU A 15 11.09 -18.96 8.02
CA LEU A 15 11.40 -17.53 8.06
C LEU A 15 11.20 -17.04 9.50
N ALA A 16 12.26 -16.52 10.12
CA ALA A 16 12.19 -15.89 11.44
C ALA A 16 11.41 -14.56 11.39
N PRO A 17 10.49 -14.29 12.33
CA PRO A 17 9.86 -12.98 12.46
C PRO A 17 10.78 -12.03 13.23
N THR A 18 11.25 -10.94 12.59
CA THR A 18 11.80 -9.80 13.34
C THR A 18 10.65 -9.00 13.95
N ALA A 19 10.63 -8.98 15.27
CA ALA A 19 9.62 -8.31 16.08
C ALA A 19 9.64 -6.78 15.88
N PHE A 20 8.46 -6.20 15.70
CA PHE A 20 8.18 -4.79 15.92
C PHE A 20 8.11 -4.49 17.43
N ALA A 21 9.00 -3.63 17.92
CA ALA A 21 8.85 -2.83 19.14
C ALA A 21 9.83 -1.66 18.99
N GLN A 22 9.48 -0.38 19.13
CA GLN A 22 8.78 0.22 20.25
C GLN A 22 8.01 1.47 19.80
N ILE A 23 6.77 1.58 20.25
CA ILE A 23 6.01 2.83 20.27
C ILE A 23 6.40 3.54 21.58
N ALA A 24 7.05 4.70 21.48
CA ALA A 24 7.20 5.64 22.58
C ALA A 24 6.11 6.72 22.49
N THR A 25 5.41 6.95 23.59
CA THR A 25 4.28 7.88 23.76
C THR A 25 4.70 9.35 23.70
N PRO A 26 3.83 10.27 23.24
CA PRO A 26 4.13 11.70 23.26
C PRO A 26 3.80 12.30 24.65
N GLN A 27 4.80 12.86 25.34
CA GLN A 27 4.58 13.75 26.48
C GLN A 27 4.67 15.21 26.04
N SER A 28 3.61 15.97 26.29
CA SER A 28 3.56 17.43 26.20
C SER A 28 3.73 18.07 27.58
N ALA A 29 4.64 19.06 27.70
CA ALA A 29 4.51 20.29 28.50
C ALA A 29 5.86 21.06 28.43
N ALA A 30 5.99 22.12 27.63
CA ALA A 30 5.76 23.56 27.94
C ALA A 30 7.11 24.31 28.23
N PRO A 31 7.19 25.65 28.12
CA PRO A 31 8.14 26.33 27.22
C PRO A 31 9.25 27.14 27.93
N GLN A 32 10.10 27.82 27.13
CA GLN A 32 11.15 28.83 27.42
C GLN A 32 12.57 28.28 27.13
N THR A 33 13.50 28.95 26.46
CA THR A 33 13.74 30.37 26.14
C THR A 33 14.38 30.52 24.76
N ALA A 34 14.23 31.70 24.16
CA ALA A 34 14.85 32.10 22.91
C ALA A 34 16.39 31.93 22.90
N HIS A 35 16.96 31.48 21.78
CA HIS A 35 18.04 32.15 21.04
C HIS A 35 18.46 31.33 19.81
N GLY A 36 18.58 32.02 18.68
CA GLY A 36 19.41 31.58 17.55
C GLY A 36 18.66 30.88 16.42
N HIS A 37 18.45 31.62 15.33
CA HIS A 37 18.41 31.03 13.99
C HIS A 37 19.67 30.15 13.81
N ALA A 38 19.52 28.84 13.91
CA ALA A 38 20.47 27.92 13.30
C ALA A 38 19.94 27.59 11.92
N THR A 39 20.26 28.47 10.96
CA THR A 39 20.53 28.01 9.59
C THR A 39 21.47 26.82 9.74
N ALA A 40 20.96 25.61 9.52
CA ALA A 40 21.81 24.45 9.34
C ALA A 40 22.58 24.68 8.04
N SER A 41 23.67 25.42 8.16
CA SER A 41 24.75 25.48 7.19
C SER A 41 25.14 24.04 6.96
N THR A 42 24.82 23.53 5.76
CA THR A 42 25.52 22.40 5.17
C THR A 42 27.00 22.63 5.46
N PRO A 43 27.72 21.68 6.10
CA PRO A 43 29.16 21.85 6.25
C PRO A 43 29.69 22.12 4.86
N ALA A 44 30.33 23.29 4.74
CA ALA A 44 31.06 23.69 3.57
C ALA A 44 31.81 22.45 3.07
N VAL A 45 31.72 22.21 1.76
CA VAL A 45 32.78 21.54 1.02
C VAL A 45 34.04 22.39 1.19
N ALA A 46 34.58 22.36 2.41
CA ALA A 46 35.84 22.95 2.78
C ALA A 46 36.88 22.04 2.15
N GLU A 47 37.32 22.49 0.98
CA GLU A 47 38.73 22.41 0.63
C GLU A 47 39.27 20.98 0.47
N MET A 48 38.80 20.31 -0.57
CA MET A 48 39.68 19.42 -1.33
C MET A 48 39.74 19.89 -2.79
N THR A 49 40.07 21.16 -2.97
CA THR A 49 40.68 21.61 -4.22
C THR A 49 42.18 21.36 -4.04
N GLN A 50 42.61 20.10 -4.05
CA GLN A 50 43.96 19.84 -4.52
C GLN A 50 43.94 20.41 -5.94
N ALA A 51 44.65 21.53 -6.14
CA ALA A 51 44.99 21.95 -7.47
C ALA A 51 45.62 20.72 -8.11
N ALA A 52 44.85 20.05 -8.99
CA ALA A 52 45.40 19.00 -9.81
C ALA A 52 46.69 19.61 -10.38
N PRO A 53 47.84 18.92 -10.29
CA PRO A 53 49.04 19.42 -10.92
C PRO A 53 48.63 19.74 -12.35
N GLN A 54 48.57 21.04 -12.66
CA GLN A 54 48.39 21.50 -14.03
C GLN A 54 49.68 21.02 -14.64
N GLY A 55 49.63 19.87 -15.32
CA GLY A 55 50.73 19.47 -16.18
C GLY A 55 51.09 20.73 -16.96
N THR A 56 52.37 21.08 -16.97
CA THR A 56 52.85 22.12 -17.86
C THR A 56 52.27 21.84 -19.24
N ASP A 57 51.99 22.89 -20.01
CA ASP A 57 51.46 22.78 -21.38
C ASP A 57 52.50 22.12 -22.33
N GLU A 58 53.05 20.95 -21.98
CA GLU A 58 53.46 19.95 -22.95
C GLU A 58 52.24 19.74 -23.85
N GLU A 59 52.36 20.30 -25.05
CA GLU A 59 51.40 20.32 -26.16
C GLU A 59 50.41 19.15 -26.07
N GLN A 60 49.19 19.43 -25.60
CA GLN A 60 48.15 18.42 -25.42
C GLN A 60 47.97 17.66 -26.74
N ASP A 61 48.12 16.34 -26.72
CA ASP A 61 47.98 15.52 -27.91
C ASP A 61 46.59 15.76 -28.56
N PRO A 62 46.55 16.29 -29.79
CA PRO A 62 45.29 16.56 -30.48
C PRO A 62 44.40 15.30 -30.61
N ALA A 63 45.00 14.10 -30.64
CA ALA A 63 44.26 12.85 -30.69
C ALA A 63 43.52 12.56 -29.38
N GLU A 64 44.16 12.80 -28.23
CA GLU A 64 43.55 12.62 -26.90
C GLU A 64 42.43 13.63 -26.65
N LEU A 65 42.59 14.87 -27.12
CA LEU A 65 41.53 15.88 -27.05
C LEU A 65 40.31 15.50 -27.90
N ALA A 66 40.54 15.02 -29.13
CA ALA A 66 39.46 14.54 -30.00
C ALA A 66 38.75 13.31 -29.41
N ALA A 67 39.51 12.37 -28.82
CA ALA A 67 38.97 11.19 -28.16
C ALA A 67 38.11 11.58 -26.94
N THR A 68 38.59 12.53 -26.13
CA THR A 68 37.88 13.05 -24.96
C THR A 68 36.61 13.79 -25.36
N ALA A 69 36.67 14.65 -26.38
CA ALA A 69 35.49 15.34 -26.91
C ALA A 69 34.43 14.34 -27.41
N SER A 70 34.86 13.31 -28.14
CA SER A 70 33.98 12.23 -28.60
C SER A 70 33.35 11.45 -27.45
N LEU A 71 34.14 11.12 -26.40
CA LEU A 71 33.62 10.46 -25.21
C LEU A 71 32.60 11.33 -24.48
N ASN A 72 32.89 12.61 -24.26
CA ASN A 72 31.99 13.53 -23.58
C ASN A 72 30.68 13.71 -24.36
N GLN A 73 30.74 13.77 -25.69
CA GLN A 73 29.54 13.78 -26.53
C GLN A 73 28.70 12.51 -26.35
N ARG A 74 29.34 11.33 -26.31
CA ARG A 74 28.64 10.06 -26.04
C ARG A 74 28.01 10.03 -24.65
N ILE A 75 28.71 10.53 -23.63
CA ILE A 75 28.18 10.61 -22.27
C ILE A 75 26.97 11.54 -22.23
N ALA A 76 27.06 12.74 -22.82
CA ALA A 76 25.94 13.68 -22.90
C ALA A 76 24.72 13.03 -23.55
N SER A 77 24.89 12.41 -24.72
CA SER A 77 23.80 11.73 -25.41
C SER A 77 23.17 10.59 -24.58
N ARG A 78 23.97 9.84 -23.83
CA ARG A 78 23.45 8.79 -22.93
C ARG A 78 22.71 9.35 -21.73
N ASN A 79 23.18 10.46 -21.18
CA ASN A 79 22.53 11.14 -20.06
C ASN A 79 21.19 11.72 -20.49
N ASP A 80 21.12 12.33 -21.68
CA ASP A 80 19.87 12.86 -22.23
C ASP A 80 18.84 11.75 -22.43
N ALA A 81 19.25 10.62 -23.04
CA ALA A 81 18.38 9.45 -23.20
C ALA A 81 17.93 8.85 -21.86
N ALA A 82 18.80 8.84 -20.85
CA ALA A 82 18.45 8.39 -19.50
C ALA A 82 17.42 9.33 -18.85
N ALA A 83 17.62 10.65 -18.96
CA ALA A 83 16.69 11.64 -18.42
C ALA A 83 15.30 11.54 -19.05
N GLU A 84 15.22 11.32 -20.37
CA GLU A 84 13.95 11.08 -21.07
C GLU A 84 13.26 9.80 -20.57
N THR A 85 14.04 8.73 -20.38
CA THR A 85 13.51 7.44 -19.90
C THR A 85 13.01 7.55 -18.46
N GLU A 86 13.74 8.25 -17.59
CA GLU A 86 13.35 8.50 -16.20
C GLU A 86 12.07 9.35 -16.13
N ALA A 87 11.98 10.42 -16.92
CA ALA A 87 10.79 11.26 -17.00
C ALA A 87 9.56 10.46 -17.46
N ALA A 88 9.71 9.63 -18.49
CA ALA A 88 8.63 8.77 -18.97
C ALA A 88 8.20 7.74 -17.91
N SER A 89 9.17 7.14 -17.21
CA SER A 89 8.92 6.16 -16.15
C SER A 89 8.19 6.79 -14.95
N GLN A 90 8.60 7.99 -14.56
CA GLN A 90 7.97 8.76 -13.48
C GLN A 90 6.52 9.10 -13.84
N ALA A 91 6.27 9.59 -15.05
CA ALA A 91 4.91 9.89 -15.52
C ALA A 91 4.02 8.63 -15.54
N ALA A 92 4.53 7.50 -16.00
CA ALA A 92 3.79 6.23 -16.01
C ALA A 92 3.48 5.73 -14.58
N PHE A 93 4.43 5.89 -13.66
CA PHE A 93 4.22 5.58 -12.25
C PHE A 93 3.13 6.46 -11.63
N GLU A 94 3.16 7.78 -11.86
CA GLU A 94 2.18 8.71 -11.31
C GLU A 94 0.75 8.43 -11.79
N ILE A 95 0.58 8.10 -13.07
CA ILE A 95 -0.71 7.68 -13.64
C ILE A 95 -1.18 6.40 -12.95
N SER A 96 -0.30 5.41 -12.80
CA SER A 96 -0.64 4.12 -12.19
C SER A 96 -0.99 4.26 -10.70
N ASN A 97 -0.23 5.09 -9.97
CA ASN A 97 -0.47 5.39 -8.56
C ASN A 97 -1.80 6.12 -8.37
N THR A 98 -2.15 7.08 -9.25
CA THR A 98 -3.45 7.76 -9.20
C THR A 98 -4.59 6.77 -9.40
N ARG A 99 -4.53 5.94 -10.44
CA ARG A 99 -5.54 4.90 -10.70
C ARG A 99 -5.68 3.92 -9.54
N TRP A 100 -4.56 3.51 -8.96
CA TRP A 100 -4.56 2.60 -7.81
C TRP A 100 -5.25 3.21 -6.59
N ARG A 101 -5.02 4.50 -6.30
CA ARG A 101 -5.68 5.21 -5.19
C ARG A 101 -7.18 5.34 -5.40
N GLU A 102 -7.60 5.71 -6.62
CA GLU A 102 -9.01 5.79 -6.99
C GLU A 102 -9.71 4.45 -6.83
N GLU A 103 -9.11 3.39 -7.36
CA GLU A 103 -9.66 2.03 -7.28
C GLU A 103 -9.73 1.54 -5.83
N THR A 104 -8.70 1.81 -5.03
CA THR A 104 -8.69 1.44 -3.62
C THR A 104 -9.80 2.14 -2.85
N ALA A 105 -10.03 3.44 -3.10
CA ALA A 105 -11.10 4.20 -2.47
C ALA A 105 -12.50 3.69 -2.90
N ARG A 106 -12.65 3.32 -4.17
CA ARG A 106 -13.87 2.70 -4.70
C ARG A 106 -14.17 1.38 -4.01
N LEU A 107 -13.20 0.47 -3.96
CA LEU A 107 -13.37 -0.85 -3.34
C LEU A 107 -13.66 -0.75 -1.83
N ALA A 108 -13.02 0.19 -1.12
CA ALA A 108 -13.33 0.42 0.29
C ALA A 108 -14.79 0.85 0.51
N THR A 109 -15.31 1.70 -0.39
CA THR A 109 -16.71 2.14 -0.37
C THR A 109 -17.66 0.98 -0.68
N GLU A 110 -17.36 0.19 -1.71
CA GLU A 110 -18.16 -0.99 -2.09
C GLU A 110 -18.19 -2.03 -0.96
N GLN A 111 -17.07 -2.24 -0.27
CA GLN A 111 -17.00 -3.15 0.87
C GLN A 111 -17.88 -2.67 2.03
N ALA A 112 -17.80 -1.38 2.39
CA ALA A 112 -18.63 -0.83 3.46
C ALA A 112 -20.14 -0.95 3.13
N GLN A 113 -20.52 -0.71 1.87
CA GLN A 113 -21.90 -0.90 1.42
C GLN A 113 -22.32 -2.36 1.47
N TRP A 114 -21.46 -3.28 1.03
CA TRP A 114 -21.75 -4.71 1.10
C TRP A 114 -21.96 -5.19 2.54
N GLU A 115 -21.11 -4.75 3.47
CA GLU A 115 -21.23 -5.09 4.89
C GLU A 115 -22.55 -4.55 5.49
N ALA A 116 -22.92 -3.30 5.16
CA ALA A 116 -24.18 -2.72 5.59
C ALA A 116 -25.40 -3.46 5.01
N ASN A 117 -25.37 -3.78 3.72
CA ASN A 117 -26.45 -4.52 3.05
C ASN A 117 -26.61 -5.92 3.62
N LYS A 118 -25.48 -6.59 3.93
CA LYS A 118 -25.49 -7.90 4.57
C LYS A 118 -26.11 -7.83 5.96
N ALA A 119 -25.72 -6.86 6.78
CA ALA A 119 -26.30 -6.67 8.11
C ALA A 119 -27.81 -6.38 8.04
N ALA A 120 -28.25 -5.57 7.08
CA ALA A 120 -29.66 -5.28 6.84
C ALA A 120 -30.43 -6.54 6.41
N ALA A 121 -29.88 -7.35 5.51
CA ALA A 121 -30.48 -8.60 5.07
C ALA A 121 -30.59 -9.63 6.21
N ASP A 122 -29.55 -9.76 7.03
CA ASP A 122 -29.55 -10.64 8.19
C ASP A 122 -30.59 -10.20 9.23
N ALA A 123 -30.73 -8.89 9.46
CA ALA A 123 -31.76 -8.33 10.34
C ALA A 123 -33.19 -8.57 9.81
N ALA A 124 -33.41 -8.36 8.51
CA ALA A 124 -34.69 -8.62 7.86
C ALA A 124 -35.08 -10.10 7.96
N LYS A 125 -34.12 -11.00 7.72
CA LYS A 125 -34.32 -12.44 7.89
C LYS A 125 -34.69 -12.80 9.33
N ALA A 126 -33.97 -12.25 10.32
CA ALA A 126 -34.28 -12.49 11.72
C ALA A 126 -35.68 -11.99 12.11
N GLN A 127 -36.12 -10.86 11.54
CA GLN A 127 -37.47 -10.34 11.75
C GLN A 127 -38.53 -11.26 11.11
N TYR A 128 -38.33 -11.68 9.87
CA TYR A 128 -39.22 -12.61 9.18
C TYR A 128 -39.41 -13.92 9.97
N GLU A 129 -38.33 -14.51 10.49
CA GLU A 129 -38.44 -15.74 11.28
C GLU A 129 -39.23 -15.55 12.59
N ARG A 130 -39.13 -14.38 13.23
CA ARG A 130 -39.95 -14.04 14.41
C ARG A 130 -41.43 -13.89 14.03
N ASP A 131 -41.72 -13.17 12.96
CA ASP A 131 -43.08 -12.93 12.50
C ASP A 131 -43.75 -14.23 12.04
N LYS A 132 -42.98 -15.10 11.37
CA LYS A 132 -43.40 -16.44 11.00
C LYS A 132 -43.74 -17.28 12.24
N ALA A 133 -42.85 -17.33 13.24
CA ALA A 133 -43.12 -18.06 14.47
C ALA A 133 -44.36 -17.54 15.22
N ALA A 134 -44.55 -16.22 15.26
CA ALA A 134 -45.72 -15.60 15.86
C ALA A 134 -47.01 -15.93 15.08
N TRP A 135 -46.96 -15.93 13.75
CA TRP A 135 -48.08 -16.35 12.91
C TRP A 135 -48.41 -17.83 13.10
N GLU A 136 -47.42 -18.72 13.12
CA GLU A 136 -47.60 -20.15 13.37
C GLU A 136 -48.29 -20.40 14.73
N ALA A 137 -47.88 -19.67 15.77
CA ALA A 137 -48.51 -19.75 17.09
C ALA A 137 -49.98 -19.29 17.07
N GLN A 138 -50.30 -18.21 16.34
CA GLN A 138 -51.67 -17.72 16.18
C GLN A 138 -52.55 -18.72 15.42
N VAL A 139 -52.03 -19.29 14.33
CA VAL A 139 -52.72 -20.34 13.57
C VAL A 139 -53.01 -21.54 14.46
N ALA A 140 -52.02 -22.03 15.21
CA ALA A 140 -52.20 -23.17 16.12
C ALA A 140 -53.23 -22.88 17.23
N ALA A 141 -53.23 -21.66 17.79
CA ALA A 141 -54.24 -21.25 18.78
C ALA A 141 -55.65 -21.20 18.18
N CYS A 142 -55.78 -20.66 16.96
CA CYS A 142 -57.05 -20.60 16.26
C CYS A 142 -57.60 -22.00 15.94
N GLN A 143 -56.75 -22.91 15.44
CA GLN A 143 -57.11 -24.31 15.20
C GLN A 143 -57.64 -25.00 16.47
N ARG A 144 -57.03 -24.75 17.64
CA ARG A 144 -57.53 -25.28 18.92
C ARG A 144 -58.88 -24.70 19.34
N SER A 145 -59.24 -23.50 18.88
CA SER A 145 -60.48 -22.82 19.25
C SER A 145 -61.71 -23.25 18.44
N GLY A 146 -61.53 -23.99 17.34
CA GLY A 146 -62.62 -24.44 16.47
C GLY A 146 -63.33 -23.33 15.66
N ARG A 147 -62.81 -22.09 15.67
CA ARG A 147 -63.34 -20.96 14.89
C ARG A 147 -62.68 -20.89 13.50
N VAL A 148 -63.34 -20.23 12.55
CA VAL A 148 -62.76 -19.94 11.22
C VAL A 148 -61.63 -18.92 11.37
N CYS A 149 -60.43 -19.29 10.91
CA CYS A 149 -59.23 -18.45 11.01
C CYS A 149 -59.07 -17.57 9.76
N VAL A 150 -58.82 -16.28 9.94
CA VAL A 150 -58.36 -15.37 8.88
C VAL A 150 -57.05 -14.73 9.35
N THR A 151 -55.92 -15.36 9.06
CA THR A 151 -54.60 -14.77 9.30
C THR A 151 -53.76 -14.89 8.03
N GLY A 152 -53.35 -13.75 7.47
CA GLY A 152 -52.40 -13.71 6.36
C GLY A 152 -50.99 -14.07 6.84
N ALA A 153 -50.24 -14.82 6.03
CA ALA A 153 -48.83 -15.09 6.31
C ALA A 153 -48.00 -13.79 6.24
N PRO A 154 -46.92 -13.67 7.03
CA PRO A 154 -46.01 -12.53 6.93
C PRO A 154 -45.40 -12.48 5.52
N GLN A 155 -45.30 -11.26 4.98
CA GLN A 155 -44.60 -11.02 3.71
C GLN A 155 -43.15 -10.64 4.01
N GLY A 156 -42.22 -11.24 3.26
CA GLY A 156 -40.77 -10.99 3.36
C GLY A 156 -40.31 -9.86 2.47
#